data_AF-A0AAW0JCI8-F1
#
_entry.id   AF-A0AAW0JCI8-F1
#
_cell.length_a   1.000
_cell.length_b   1.000
_cell.length_c   1.000
_cell.angle_alpha   90.00
_cell.angle_beta   90.00
_cell.angle_gamma   90.00
#
_symmetry.space_group_name_H-M   'P 1'
#
loop_
_entity.id
_entity.type
_entity.pdbx_description
1 polymer ?
#
loop_
_entity_poly.entity_id
_entity_poly.type
_entity_poly.pdbx_seq_one_letter_code
_entity_poly.pdbx_strand_id
1 'polypeptide(L)'
;MAAPPKPTRIGLTGLAVMGQNLALNIAEKGFPISVYNRTTSKVDETVERAKKEGNLPVFGFHDPESFVNSVQKPRVIIILVKAGHQWTKP
;
A
#
# COMPACT_ATOMS: atom_id res chain seq x y z
N MET A 1 -7.98 -7.37 -8.42
CA MET A 1 -8.24 -6.22 -7.53
C MET A 1 -8.48 -4.99 -8.39
N ALA A 2 -9.39 -4.09 -8.00
CA ALA A 2 -9.73 -2.94 -8.84
C ALA A 2 -8.60 -1.91 -8.83
N ALA A 3 -8.09 -1.58 -10.02
CA ALA A 3 -7.17 -0.46 -10.19
C ALA A 3 -7.85 0.86 -9.78
N PRO A 4 -7.13 1.82 -9.19
CA PRO A 4 -7.73 3.08 -8.80
C PRO A 4 -8.18 3.86 -10.05
N PRO A 5 -9.33 4.55 -9.98
CA PRO A 5 -9.86 5.33 -11.11
C PRO A 5 -8.96 6.52 -11.50
N LYS A 6 -8.10 6.95 -10.58
CA LYS A 6 -7.03 7.93 -10.80
C LYS A 6 -5.78 7.45 -10.06
N PRO A 7 -4.57 7.74 -10.58
CA PRO A 7 -3.34 7.41 -9.87
C PRO A 7 -3.35 7.99 -8.45
N THR A 8 -2.92 7.19 -7.47
CA THR A 8 -2.85 7.60 -6.07
C THR A 8 -1.71 8.59 -5.87
N ARG A 9 -1.81 9.42 -4.84
CA ARG A 9 -0.74 10.39 -4.51
C ARG A 9 0.40 9.78 -3.72
N ILE A 10 0.11 8.70 -2.98
CA ILE A 10 1.01 8.08 -2.03
C ILE A 10 0.98 6.56 -2.28
N GLY A 11 2.17 5.97 -2.39
CA GLY A 11 2.37 4.54 -2.28
C GLY A 11 2.96 4.18 -0.92
N LEU A 12 2.63 2.99 -0.40
CA LEU A 12 3.27 2.43 0.78
C LEU A 12 3.69 0.99 0.51
N THR A 13 4.95 0.67 0.81
CA THR A 13 5.46 -0.69 0.80
C THR A 13 5.94 -1.13 2.18
N GLY A 14 5.69 -2.41 2.50
CA GLY A 14 5.97 -2.99 3.81
C GLY A 14 4.73 -2.99 4.69
N LEU A 15 3.91 -4.04 4.57
CA LEU A 15 2.60 -4.18 5.23
C LEU A 15 2.65 -5.07 6.49
N ALA A 16 3.66 -4.83 7.34
CA ALA A 16 3.61 -5.30 8.73
C ALA A 16 2.57 -4.48 9.52
N VAL A 17 2.37 -4.77 10.81
CA VAL A 17 1.34 -4.12 11.64
C VAL A 17 1.37 -2.58 11.55
N MET A 18 2.55 -1.97 11.65
CA MET A 18 2.70 -0.51 11.53
C MET A 18 2.34 0.01 10.14
N GLY A 19 2.78 -0.67 9.08
CA GLY A 19 2.50 -0.27 7.70
C GLY A 19 1.03 -0.35 7.35
N GLN A 20 0.33 -1.39 7.83
CA GLN A 20 -1.13 -1.52 7.67
C GLN A 20 -1.86 -0.36 8.35
N ASN A 21 -1.51 -0.08 9.62
CA ASN A 21 -2.17 0.98 10.38
C ASN A 21 -1.90 2.38 9.79
N LEU A 22 -0.69 2.63 9.27
CA LEU A 22 -0.40 3.89 8.59
C LEU A 22 -1.19 4.04 7.29
N ALA A 23 -1.28 2.97 6.49
CA ALA A 23 -2.06 2.99 5.25
C ALA A 23 -3.54 3.30 5.52
N LEU A 24 -4.12 2.67 6.54
CA LEU A 24 -5.50 2.92 6.96
C LEU A 24 -5.67 4.35 7.47
N ASN A 25 -4.75 4.87 8.29
CA ASN A 25 -4.83 6.26 8.78
C ASN A 25 -4.76 7.30 7.65
N ILE A 26 -3.94 7.07 6.63
CA ILE A 26 -3.85 7.95 5.45
C ILE A 26 -5.17 7.90 4.67
N ALA A 27 -5.72 6.70 4.46
CA ALA A 27 -6.96 6.50 3.74
C ALA A 27 -8.17 7.11 4.48
N GLU A 28 -8.22 6.99 5.81
CA GLU A 28 -9.23 7.61 6.68
C GLU A 28 -9.24 9.14 6.57
N LYS A 29 -8.07 9.77 6.40
CA LYS A 29 -7.94 11.22 6.16
C LYS A 29 -8.35 11.64 4.74
N GLY A 30 -8.91 10.73 3.93
CA GLY A 30 -9.37 11.01 2.58
C GLY A 30 -8.28 11.03 1.52
N PHE A 31 -7.11 10.43 1.78
CA PHE A 31 -6.04 10.30 0.80
C PHE A 31 -6.01 8.88 0.22
N PRO A 32 -6.39 8.69 -1.05
CA PRO A 32 -6.23 7.41 -1.74
C PRO A 32 -4.78 6.94 -1.70
N ILE A 33 -4.56 5.71 -1.26
CA ILE A 33 -3.23 5.14 -1.09
C ILE A 33 -3.10 3.81 -1.83
N SER A 34 -2.00 3.65 -2.56
CA SER A 34 -1.61 2.36 -3.14
C SER A 34 -0.74 1.59 -2.15
N VAL A 35 -0.95 0.29 -2.00
CA VAL A 35 -0.16 -0.54 -1.09
C VAL A 35 0.41 -1.77 -1.79
N TYR A 36 1.65 -2.12 -1.45
CA TYR A 36 2.34 -3.29 -1.97
C TYR A 36 3.17 -3.99 -0.89
N ASN A 37 3.23 -5.31 -0.94
CA ASN A 37 4.10 -6.10 -0.09
C ASN A 37 4.53 -7.38 -0.81
N ARG A 38 5.76 -7.84 -0.56
CA ARG A 38 6.28 -9.08 -1.16
C ARG A 38 5.39 -10.29 -0.87
N THR A 39 4.82 -10.36 0.32
CA THR A 39 3.81 -11.37 0.68
C THR A 39 2.43 -10.80 0.37
N THR A 40 1.76 -11.37 -0.63
CA THR A 40 0.45 -10.93 -1.14
C THR A 40 -0.66 -11.03 -0.10
N SER A 41 -0.62 -12.03 0.78
CA SER A 41 -1.62 -12.16 1.86
C SER A 41 -1.70 -10.92 2.76
N LYS A 42 -0.60 -10.20 2.97
CA LYS A 42 -0.59 -8.94 3.74
C LYS A 42 -1.28 -7.80 2.99
N VAL A 43 -1.22 -7.81 1.66
CA VAL A 43 -1.94 -6.86 0.81
C VAL A 43 -3.43 -7.12 0.94
N ASP A 44 -3.84 -8.38 0.79
CA ASP A 44 -5.24 -8.79 0.86
C ASP A 44 -5.84 -8.49 2.25
N GLU A 45 -5.13 -8.83 3.33
CA GLU A 45 -5.51 -8.45 4.71
C GLU A 45 -5.75 -6.95 4.86
N THR A 46 -4.87 -6.12 4.29
CA THR A 46 -4.95 -4.65 4.42
C THR A 46 -6.17 -4.09 3.67
N VAL A 47 -6.43 -4.60 2.47
CA VAL A 47 -7.58 -4.19 1.65
C VAL A 47 -8.89 -4.66 2.27
N GLU A 48 -8.94 -5.88 2.80
CA GLU A 48 -10.12 -6.38 3.51
C GLU A 48 -10.40 -5.60 4.80
N ARG A 49 -9.35 -5.20 5.54
CA ARG A 49 -9.50 -4.28 6.68
C ARG A 49 -10.05 -2.92 6.26
N ALA A 50 -9.51 -2.33 5.19
CA ALA A 50 -9.98 -1.06 4.64
C ALA A 50 -11.47 -1.10 4.26
N LYS A 51 -11.94 -2.22 3.69
CA LYS A 51 -13.36 -2.45 3.39
C LYS A 51 -14.21 -2.46 4.65
N LYS A 52 -13.77 -3.19 5.68
CA LYS A 52 -14.48 -3.32 6.98
C LYS A 52 -14.55 -2.00 7.75
N GLU A 53 -13.52 -1.16 7.64
CA GLU A 53 -13.39 0.13 8.35
C GLU A 53 -14.09 1.29 7.60
N GLY A 54 -15.13 1.01 6.82
CA GLY A 54 -15.91 2.04 6.12
C GLY A 54 -15.53 2.25 4.65
N ASN A 55 -15.03 1.21 3.99
CA ASN A 55 -14.67 1.24 2.58
C ASN A 55 -13.60 2.30 2.25
N LEU A 56 -12.55 2.34 3.05
CA LEU A 56 -11.44 3.27 2.91
C LEU A 56 -10.74 3.12 1.54
N PRO A 57 -10.24 4.21 0.93
CA PRO A 57 -9.67 4.21 -0.42
C PRO A 57 -8.24 3.63 -0.45
N VAL A 58 -8.12 2.33 -0.16
CA VAL A 58 -6.87 1.56 -0.18
C VAL A 58 -6.86 0.64 -1.40
N PHE A 59 -5.83 0.77 -2.24
CA PHE A 59 -5.67 -0.01 -3.46
C PHE A 59 -4.46 -0.92 -3.32
N GLY A 60 -4.69 -2.24 -3.25
CA GLY A 60 -3.62 -3.21 -3.13
C GLY A 60 -3.13 -3.75 -4.47
N PHE A 61 -1.82 -3.97 -4.56
CA PHE A 61 -1.14 -4.50 -5.73
C PHE A 61 -0.27 -5.69 -5.33
N HIS A 62 -0.22 -6.72 -6.18
CA HIS A 62 0.54 -7.95 -5.93
C HIS A 62 1.89 -7.97 -6.66
N ASP A 63 2.10 -7.07 -7.61
CA ASP A 63 3.33 -6.91 -8.35
C ASP A 63 3.87 -5.46 -8.22
N PRO A 64 5.20 -5.29 -8.20
CA PRO A 64 5.83 -3.99 -7.99
C PRO A 64 5.62 -3.04 -9.18
N GLU A 65 5.49 -3.55 -10.40
CA GLU A 65 5.31 -2.73 -11.61
C GLU A 65 3.95 -2.01 -11.58
N SER A 66 2.86 -2.75 -11.36
CA SER A 66 1.51 -2.21 -11.24
C SER A 66 1.40 -1.28 -10.04
N PHE A 67 2.08 -1.59 -8.93
CA PHE A 67 2.17 -0.68 -7.78
C PHE A 67 2.80 0.66 -8.17
N VAL A 68 3.97 0.65 -8.81
CA VAL A 68 4.68 1.89 -9.22
C VAL A 68 3.89 2.68 -10.27
N ASN A 69 3.18 1.98 -11.16
CA ASN A 69 2.32 2.59 -12.18
C ASN A 69 1.03 3.19 -11.61
N SER A 70 0.58 2.70 -10.45
CA SER A 70 -0.61 3.23 -9.77
C SER A 70 -0.39 4.56 -9.06
N VAL A 71 0.87 4.98 -8.84
CA VAL A 71 1.21 6.22 -8.12
C VAL A 71 1.53 7.32 -9.13
N GLN A 72 0.93 8.49 -8.97
CA GLN A 72 1.17 9.65 -9.84
C GLN A 72 2.63 10.14 -9.77
N LYS A 73 3.07 10.89 -10.80
CA LYS A 73 4.36 11.60 -10.78
C LYS A 73 4.21 13.00 -10.16
N PRO A 74 5.21 13.51 -9.42
CA PRO A 74 6.39 12.80 -8.90
C PRO A 74 5.99 11.74 -7.87
N ARG A 75 6.63 10.56 -7.92
CA ARG A 75 6.21 9.40 -7.13
C ARG A 75 6.64 9.55 -5.68
N VAL A 76 5.67 9.49 -4.77
CA VAL A 76 5.90 9.48 -3.33
C VAL A 76 5.61 8.08 -2.80
N ILE A 77 6.66 7.35 -2.42
CA ILE A 77 6.56 5.98 -1.91
C ILE A 77 7.16 5.94 -0.50
N ILE A 78 6.34 5.56 0.47
CA ILE A 78 6.74 5.35 1.87
C ILE A 78 7.21 3.89 2.00
N ILE A 79 8.42 3.71 2.52
CA ILE A 79 9.01 2.38 2.75
C ILE A 79 9.01 2.10 4.25
N LEU A 80 8.20 1.14 4.68
CA LEU A 80 8.09 0.66 6.06
C LEU A 80 8.44 -0.83 6.15
N VAL A 81 9.71 -1.13 5.90
CA VAL A 81 10.28 -2.46 6.05
C VAL A 81 11.18 -2.49 7.28
N LYS A 82 11.43 -3.67 7.85
CA LYS A 82 12.35 -3.76 8.99
C LYS A 82 13.76 -3.44 8.51
N ALA A 83 14.44 -2.59 9.27
CA ALA A 83 15.76 -2.10 8.95
C ALA A 83 16.79 -3.24 8.81
N GLY A 84 17.78 -3.04 7.96
CA GLY A 84 18.90 -3.96 7.75
C GLY A 84 18.59 -5.11 6.79
N HIS A 85 18.72 -6.35 7.29
CA HIS A 85 18.88 -7.63 6.55
C HIS A 85 17.80 -7.97 5.50
N GLN A 86 16.72 -7.19 5.41
CA GLN A 86 15.60 -7.43 4.48
C GLN A 86 15.88 -6.90 3.08
N TRP A 87 16.77 -5.91 2.96
CA TRP A 87 17.16 -5.31 1.69
C TRP A 87 18.30 -6.09 0.99
N THR A 88 19.05 -6.90 1.74
CA THR A 88 20.28 -7.57 1.29
C THR A 88 20.07 -9.03 0.87
N LYS A 89 18.83 -9.54 0.83
CA LYS A 89 18.58 -10.89 0.32
C LYS A 89 18.11 -10.80 -1.14
N PRO A 90 18.74 -11.57 -2.05
CA PRO A 90 18.35 -11.64 -3.46
C PRO A 90 16.90 -12.11 -3.64
#